data_AF-A0A0F9RMZ8-F1
#
_entry.id   AF-A0A0F9RMZ8-F1
#
_cell.length_a   1.000
_cell.length_b   1.000
_cell.length_c   1.000
_cell.angle_alpha   90.00
_cell.angle_beta   90.00
_cell.angle_gamma   90.00
#
_symmetry.space_group_name_H-M   'P 1'
#
loop_
_entity.id
_entity.type
_entity.pdbx_description
1 polymer ?
#
loop_
_entity_poly.entity_id
_entity_poly.type
_entity_poly.pdbx_seq_one_letter_code
_entity_poly.pdbx_strand_id
1 'polypeptide(L)' 'MTTGKCPKCDKIIASVTLESVTAGALFGKQWNAISYLCPHCQTVLSVQIDPIALKDDLFAELVDRLRG' A
#
# COMPACT_ATOMS: atom_id res chain seq x y z
N MET A 1 19.70 -11.03 -11.24
CA MET A 1 18.75 -11.87 -10.47
C MET A 1 18.45 -11.15 -9.18
N THR A 2 17.19 -11.01 -8.78
CA THR A 2 16.81 -10.37 -7.51
C THR A 2 17.28 -11.23 -6.35
N THR A 3 18.16 -10.69 -5.52
CA THR A 3 18.76 -11.36 -4.36
C THR A 3 18.02 -11.06 -3.05
N GLY A 4 16.91 -10.32 -3.12
CA GLY A 4 16.13 -9.90 -1.95
C GLY A 4 15.47 -11.10 -1.24
N LYS A 5 15.74 -11.23 0.06
CA LYS A 5 15.14 -12.23 0.92
C LYS A 5 14.19 -11.59 1.94
N CYS A 6 13.20 -12.36 2.39
CA CYS A 6 12.34 -11.92 3.48
C CYS A 6 13.14 -11.87 4.80
N PRO A 7 13.08 -10.75 5.55
CA PRO A 7 13.83 -10.62 6.80
C PRO A 7 13.31 -11.52 7.93
N LYS A 8 12.12 -12.13 7.79
CA LYS A 8 11.54 -13.04 8.79
C LYS A 8 11.78 -14.51 8.48
N CYS A 9 11.68 -14.93 7.21
CA CYS A 9 11.70 -16.35 6.84
C CYS A 9 12.84 -16.76 5.91
N ASP A 10 13.73 -15.82 5.54
CA ASP A 10 14.91 -16.00 4.67
C ASP A 10 14.62 -16.53 3.25
N LYS A 11 13.35 -16.77 2.88
CA LYS A 11 12.97 -17.16 1.52
C LYS A 11 13.15 -15.99 0.56
N ILE A 12 13.54 -16.31 -0.67
CA ILE A 12 13.68 -15.35 -1.78
C ILE A 12 12.30 -14.76 -2.10
N ILE A 13 12.25 -13.43 -2.23
CA ILE A 13 11.06 -12.69 -2.62
C ILE A 13 11.12 -12.44 -4.14
N ALA A 14 10.33 -13.19 -4.90
CA ALA A 14 10.16 -12.99 -6.35
C ALA A 14 8.87 -12.20 -6.69
N SER A 15 7.93 -12.16 -5.75
CA SER A 15 6.67 -11.39 -5.81
C SER A 15 6.26 -11.00 -4.40
N VAL A 16 5.32 -10.05 -4.29
CA VAL A 16 4.72 -9.63 -3.03
C VAL A 16 3.20 -9.79 -3.11
N THR A 17 2.57 -10.10 -1.99
CA THR A 17 1.12 -10.01 -1.84
C THR A 17 0.77 -8.58 -1.47
N LEU A 18 -0.23 -8.00 -2.11
CA LEU A 18 -0.74 -6.66 -1.82
C LEU A 18 -2.03 -6.78 -1.01
N GLU A 19 -2.11 -6.05 0.11
CA GLU A 19 -3.36 -5.91 0.86
C GLU A 19 -3.61 -4.44 1.20
N SER A 20 -4.84 -3.98 0.98
CA SER A 20 -5.28 -2.63 1.32
C SER A 20 -5.26 -2.42 2.83
N VAL A 21 -4.71 -1.30 3.25
CA VAL A 21 -4.63 -0.87 4.65
C VAL A 21 -4.90 0.61 4.76
N THR A 22 -5.30 1.07 5.94
CA THR A 22 -5.45 2.50 6.23
C THR A 22 -4.18 3.00 6.91
N ALA A 23 -3.51 3.98 6.30
CA ALA A 23 -2.40 4.69 6.91
C ALA A 23 -2.89 5.99 7.54
N GLY A 24 -2.40 6.34 8.73
CA GLY A 24 -2.77 7.60 9.40
C GLY A 24 -1.70 8.05 10.38
N ALA A 25 -1.58 9.36 10.56
CA ALA A 25 -0.80 9.92 11.66
C ALA A 25 -1.62 9.86 12.96
N LEU A 26 -0.94 9.77 14.12
CA LEU A 26 -1.61 9.95 15.41
C LEU A 26 -2.30 11.33 15.40
N PHE A 27 -3.63 11.34 15.34
CA PHE A 27 -4.48 12.54 15.25
C PHE A 27 -4.49 13.30 13.92
N GLY A 28 -4.31 12.60 12.78
CA GLY A 28 -4.31 13.23 11.45
C GLY A 28 -5.28 12.62 10.43
N LYS A 29 -5.16 13.10 9.20
CA LYS A 29 -5.84 12.54 8.02
C LYS A 29 -5.46 11.05 7.86
N GLN A 30 -6.41 10.28 7.34
CA GLN A 30 -6.20 8.90 6.93
C GLN A 30 -6.03 8.83 5.42
N TRP A 31 -5.25 7.87 4.95
CA TRP A 31 -4.98 7.62 3.54
C TRP A 31 -5.17 6.14 3.22
N ASN A 32 -5.66 5.89 2.01
CA ASN A 32 -5.65 4.57 1.40
C ASN A 32 -4.19 4.17 1.10
N ALA A 33 -3.78 3.03 1.64
CA ALA A 33 -2.44 2.51 1.51
C ALA A 33 -2.49 1.01 1.16
N ILE A 34 -1.36 0.50 0.71
CA ILE A 34 -1.14 -0.92 0.44
C ILE A 34 0.04 -1.41 1.27
N SER A 35 -0.16 -2.57 1.90
CA SER A 35 0.91 -3.31 2.56
C SER A 35 1.48 -4.34 1.59
N TYR A 36 2.80 -4.49 1.60
CA TYR A 36 3.51 -5.51 0.82
C TYR A 36 3.85 -6.64 1.75
N LEU A 37 3.25 -7.81 1.54
CA LEU A 37 3.49 -8.99 2.35
C LEU A 37 4.39 -9.98 1.62
N CYS A 38 5.26 -10.64 2.39
CA CYS A 38 5.98 -11.80 1.89
C CYS A 38 4.97 -12.91 1.53
N PRO A 39 5.00 -13.47 0.32
CA PRO A 39 4.02 -14.48 -0.11
C PRO A 39 4.17 -15.80 0.64
N HIS A 40 5.31 -16.03 1.32
CA HIS A 40 5.60 -17.29 2.00
C HIS A 40 5.21 -17.31 3.48
N CYS A 41 5.18 -16.15 4.14
CA CYS A 41 4.99 -16.07 5.59
C CYS A 41 4.20 -14.85 6.05
N GLN A 42 3.65 -14.07 5.10
CA GLN A 42 2.80 -12.89 5.34
C GLN A 42 3.42 -11.80 6.21
N THR A 43 4.76 -11.76 6.30
CA THR A 43 5.45 -10.64 6.95
C THR A 43 5.22 -9.37 6.16
N VAL A 44 4.79 -8.31 6.82
CA VAL A 44 4.74 -6.97 6.22
C VAL A 44 6.18 -6.50 5.96
N LEU A 45 6.51 -6.33 4.69
CA LEU A 45 7.81 -5.86 4.20
C LEU A 45 7.86 -4.33 4.16
N SER A 46 6.74 -3.70 3.80
CA SER A 46 6.56 -2.25 3.80
C SER A 46 5.08 -1.89 3.68
N VAL A 47 4.77 -0.62 3.93
CA VAL A 47 3.47 0.00 3.63
C VAL A 47 3.73 1.24 2.77
N GLN A 48 2.96 1.43 1.71
CA GLN A 48 3.05 2.58 0.81
C GLN A 48 1.65 3.13 0.53
N ILE A 49 1.55 4.42 0.20
CA ILE A 49 0.27 5.01 -0.26
C ILE A 49 -0.16 4.31 -1.55
N ASP A 50 -1.45 4.00 -1.66
CA ASP A 50 -2.01 3.38 -2.85
C ASP A 50 -2.17 4.44 -3.96
N PRO A 51 -1.39 4.38 -5.06
CA PRO A 51 -1.48 5.38 -6.12
C PRO A 51 -2.78 5.27 -6.93
N ILE A 52 -3.42 4.09 -6.97
CA ILE A 52 -4.69 3.89 -7.66
C ILE A 52 -5.79 4.58 -6.87
N ALA A 53 -5.86 4.30 -5.56
CA ALA A 53 -6.81 4.97 -4.68
C ALA A 53 -6.58 6.48 -4.63
N LEU A 54 -5.32 6.94 -4.58
CA LEU A 54 -5.01 8.37 -4.62
C LEU A 54 -5.52 9.06 -5.89
N LYS A 55 -5.37 8.40 -7.05
CA LYS A 55 -5.90 8.90 -8.32
C LYS A 55 -7.42 9.00 -8.26
N ASP A 56 -8.08 7.96 -7.77
CA ASP A 56 -9.54 7.92 -7.70
C ASP A 56 -10.10 8.95 -6.70
N ASP A 57 -9.44 9.11 -5.54
CA ASP A 57 -9.75 10.14 -4.54
C ASP A 57 -9.64 11.56 -5.15
N LEU A 58 -8.59 11.82 -5.92
CA LEU A 58 -8.40 13.11 -6.59
C LEU A 58 -9.48 13.36 -7.66
N PHE A 59 -9.81 12.35 -8.47
CA PHE A 59 -10.87 12.48 -9.47
C PHE A 59 -12.23 12.76 -8.81
N ALA A 60 -12.56 12.06 -7.73
CA ALA A 60 -13.79 12.29 -6.98
C ALA A 60 -13.84 13.75 -6.45
N GLU A 61 -12.78 14.23 -5.81
CA GLU A 61 -12.71 15.60 -5.30
C GLU A 61 -12.86 16.65 -6.42
N LEU A 62 -12.21 16.43 -7.57
CA LEU A 62 -12.32 17.33 -8.71
C LEU A 62 -13.74 17.34 -9.31
N VAL A 63 -14.36 16.17 -9.44
CA VAL A 63 -15.73 16.05 -9.97
C VAL A 63 -16.73 16.76 -9.05
N ASP A 64 -16.60 16.60 -7.73
CA ASP A 64 -17.46 17.28 -6.77
C ASP A 64 -17.31 18.80 -6.87
N ARG A 65 -16.07 19.31 -6.96
CA ARG A 65 -15.82 20.75 -7.14
C ARG A 65 -16.36 21.32 -8.46
N LEU A 66 -16.37 20.52 -9.53
CA LEU A 66 -16.86 20.96 -10.84
C LEU A 66 -18.39 20.90 -10.97
N ARG A 67 -19.08 20.12 -10.12
CA ARG A 67 -20.53 19.97 -10.14
C ARG A 67 -21.29 21.12 -9.45
N GLY A 68 -20.61 21.91 -8.61
CA GLY A 68 -21.19 23.04 -7.88
C GLY A 68 -21.86 22.61 -6.58
#